data_AF-A0A1A6DYQ9-F1
#
_entry.id   AF-A0A1A6DYQ9-F1
#
_cell.length_a   1.000
_cell.length_b   1.000
_cell.length_c   1.000
_cell.angle_alpha   90.00
_cell.angle_beta   90.00
_cell.angle_gamma   90.00
#
_symmetry.space_group_name_H-M   'P 1'
#
loop_
_entity.id
_entity.type
_entity.pdbx_description
1 polymer ?
#
loop_
_entity_poly.entity_id
_entity_poly.type
_entity_poly.pdbx_seq_one_letter_code
_entity_poly.pdbx_strand_id
1 'polypeptide(L)'
;MSWERRPHLGAFARNRALRIYPALVVLCTLCVCALGPALTRLPLADYWSHAMTRGYWITASAWKVAYPLPGVFEHNPLPHAVNGSLWSLPYEVRCYLVLMLVAVVPLPLRWKVLGLLAVLTVVLWYRPSDAGVFDRHWGLDYYHIKLGWLFFCGSALAAWRQVMHGWRLVGLVMVSALLAGLDGGAPRWLLLWTAVASFIVWLARDAQWLPTWPERWGDWSYGVYLYRFPVQQTLAHWGVHQHGMSVYLLSATAVTLALGAASWHGVEKHALRWKA
;
A
#
# COMPACT_ATOMS: atom_id res chain seq x y z
N MET A 1 -15.91 -10.69 -5.97
CA MET A 1 -15.01 -10.41 -4.82
C MET A 1 -14.89 -11.61 -3.89
N SER A 2 -13.85 -11.69 -3.04
CA SER A 2 -13.72 -12.75 -2.02
C SER A 2 -14.95 -12.87 -1.11
N TRP A 3 -15.67 -11.77 -0.89
CA TRP A 3 -16.91 -11.72 -0.12
C TRP A 3 -18.08 -12.48 -0.76
N GLU A 4 -18.22 -12.41 -2.08
CA GLU A 4 -19.34 -13.05 -2.82
C GLU A 4 -19.23 -14.58 -2.83
N ARG A 5 -18.05 -15.12 -2.56
CA ARG A 5 -17.84 -16.58 -2.55
C ARG A 5 -18.17 -17.22 -1.19
N ARG A 6 -18.00 -16.50 -0.08
CA ARG A 6 -18.34 -16.92 1.29
C ARG A 6 -18.55 -15.70 2.21
N PRO A 7 -19.79 -15.40 2.67
CA PRO A 7 -20.10 -14.20 3.45
C PRO A 7 -19.73 -14.36 4.95
N HIS A 8 -18.52 -14.85 5.24
CA HIS A 8 -18.02 -14.98 6.60
C HIS A 8 -16.97 -13.90 6.86
N LEU A 9 -17.33 -12.90 7.69
CA LEU A 9 -16.44 -11.81 8.11
C LEU A 9 -15.11 -12.35 8.66
N GLY A 10 -15.16 -13.41 9.48
CA GLY A 10 -13.97 -14.03 10.05
C GLY A 10 -13.03 -14.63 9.00
N ALA A 11 -13.56 -15.25 7.94
CA ALA A 11 -12.74 -15.78 6.85
C ALA A 11 -12.08 -14.65 6.04
N PHE A 12 -12.80 -13.55 5.78
CA PHE A 12 -12.23 -12.37 5.13
C PHE A 12 -11.12 -11.75 5.98
N ALA A 13 -11.38 -11.50 7.27
CA ALA A 13 -10.41 -10.94 8.22
C ALA A 13 -9.15 -11.81 8.30
N ARG A 14 -9.31 -13.13 8.46
CA ARG A 14 -8.21 -14.09 8.49
C ARG A 14 -7.39 -14.06 7.20
N ASN A 15 -8.05 -14.09 6.05
CA ASN A 15 -7.38 -14.09 4.75
C ASN A 15 -6.56 -12.82 4.50
N ARG A 16 -7.01 -11.65 5.02
CA ARG A 16 -6.27 -10.39 4.98
C ARG A 16 -5.15 -10.36 6.01
N ALA A 17 -5.40 -10.84 7.23
CA ALA A 17 -4.40 -10.89 8.28
C ALA A 17 -3.20 -11.77 7.86
N LEU A 18 -3.46 -12.99 7.35
CA LEU A 18 -2.43 -13.90 6.84
C LEU A 18 -1.67 -13.36 5.63
N ARG A 19 -2.24 -12.38 4.91
CA ARG A 19 -1.56 -11.72 3.78
C ARG A 19 -0.59 -10.64 4.23
N ILE A 20 -0.92 -9.93 5.32
CA ILE A 20 -0.20 -8.72 5.75
C ILE A 20 0.77 -9.02 6.88
N TYR A 21 0.26 -9.52 8.01
CA TYR A 21 1.01 -9.54 9.27
C TYR A 21 2.26 -10.42 9.26
N PRO A 22 2.26 -11.66 8.70
CA PRO A 22 3.42 -12.53 8.80
C PRO A 22 4.70 -11.90 8.24
N ALA A 23 4.65 -11.37 7.01
CA ALA A 23 5.82 -10.73 6.39
C ALA A 23 6.12 -9.36 7.01
N LEU A 24 5.11 -8.62 7.47
CA LEU A 24 5.33 -7.36 8.19
C LEU A 24 6.06 -7.56 9.52
N VAL A 25 5.69 -8.57 10.30
CA VAL A 25 6.34 -8.91 11.58
C VAL A 25 7.80 -9.32 11.33
N VAL A 26 8.04 -10.13 10.29
CA VAL A 26 9.42 -10.51 9.89
C VAL A 26 10.21 -9.28 9.48
N LEU A 27 9.66 -8.40 8.65
CA LEU A 27 10.30 -7.14 8.28
C LEU A 27 10.64 -6.29 9.51
N CYS A 28 9.68 -6.07 10.42
CA CYS A 28 9.93 -5.28 11.64
C CYS A 28 11.03 -5.90 12.49
N THR A 29 11.04 -7.23 12.60
CA THR A 29 12.09 -7.98 13.30
C THR A 29 13.45 -7.80 12.63
N LEU A 30 13.51 -7.87 11.30
CA LEU A 30 14.75 -7.61 10.56
C LEU A 30 15.22 -6.16 10.72
N CYS A 31 14.31 -5.19 10.70
CA CYS A 31 14.63 -3.78 10.93
C CYS A 31 15.20 -3.54 12.33
N VAL A 32 14.55 -4.05 13.38
CA VAL A 32 14.94 -3.82 14.78
C VAL A 32 16.13 -4.68 15.20
N CYS A 33 16.18 -5.94 14.78
CA CYS A 33 17.16 -6.90 15.31
C CYS A 33 18.38 -7.11 14.42
N ALA A 34 18.31 -6.78 13.12
CA ALA A 34 19.44 -6.92 12.21
C ALA A 34 19.92 -5.56 11.68
N LEU A 35 19.07 -4.85 10.95
CA LEU A 35 19.44 -3.60 10.28
C LEU A 35 19.80 -2.49 11.29
N GLY A 36 19.03 -2.35 12.36
CA GLY A 36 19.27 -1.36 13.40
C GLY A 36 20.64 -1.51 14.07
N PRO A 37 20.95 -2.65 14.72
CA PRO A 37 22.24 -2.90 15.34
C PRO A 37 23.42 -2.83 14.36
N ALA A 38 23.21 -3.20 13.09
CA ALA A 38 24.27 -3.16 12.07
C ALA A 38 24.62 -1.74 11.60
N LEU A 39 23.67 -0.78 11.65
CA LEU A 39 23.81 0.54 11.04
C LEU A 39 23.65 1.70 12.04
N THR A 40 23.31 1.43 13.30
CA THR A 40 23.18 2.47 14.32
C THR A 40 24.54 3.06 14.68
N ARG A 41 24.56 4.37 14.96
CA ARG A 41 25.72 5.09 15.48
C ARG A 41 25.81 5.06 17.01
N LEU A 42 24.80 4.52 17.69
CA LEU A 42 24.78 4.42 19.14
C LEU A 42 25.48 3.15 19.62
N PRO A 43 26.05 3.14 20.84
CA PRO A 43 26.39 1.89 21.51
C PRO A 43 25.18 0.96 21.57
N LEU A 44 25.39 -0.36 21.40
CA LEU A 44 24.28 -1.31 21.32
C LEU A 44 23.40 -1.32 22.58
N ALA A 45 23.99 -1.13 23.77
CA ALA A 45 23.24 -1.03 25.02
C ALA A 45 22.24 0.15 25.00
N ASP A 46 22.65 1.29 24.46
CA ASP A 46 21.82 2.48 24.32
C ASP A 46 20.75 2.28 23.26
N TYR A 47 21.11 1.65 22.12
CA TYR A 47 20.15 1.29 21.07
C TYR A 47 19.00 0.43 21.63
N TRP A 48 19.31 -0.62 22.38
CA TRP A 48 18.29 -1.55 22.90
C TRP A 48 17.43 -0.96 24.02
N SER A 49 17.99 -0.09 24.85
CA SER A 49 17.24 0.60 25.91
C SER A 49 16.41 1.79 25.39
N HIS A 50 16.75 2.31 24.21
CA HIS A 50 16.09 3.47 23.62
C HIS A 50 14.58 3.29 23.43
N ALA A 51 13.80 4.33 23.73
CA ALA A 51 12.35 4.31 23.58
C ALA A 51 11.91 4.11 22.12
N MET A 52 12.66 4.66 21.16
CA MET A 52 12.37 4.53 19.72
C MET A 52 12.49 3.08 19.22
N THR A 53 13.48 2.33 19.71
CA THR A 53 13.66 0.91 19.36
C THR A 53 12.47 0.06 19.82
N ARG A 54 12.04 0.26 21.07
CA ARG A 54 10.83 -0.39 21.61
C ARG A 54 9.57 0.08 20.89
N GLY A 55 9.48 1.38 20.61
CA GLY A 55 8.36 1.99 19.90
C GLY A 55 8.20 1.50 18.46
N TYR A 56 9.29 1.07 17.81
CA TYR A 56 9.25 0.61 16.42
C TYR A 56 8.32 -0.60 16.20
N TRP A 57 8.16 -1.45 17.21
CA TRP A 57 7.27 -2.60 17.16
C TRP A 57 5.80 -2.25 16.93
N ILE A 58 5.38 -1.00 17.19
CA ILE A 58 4.03 -0.56 16.82
C ILE A 58 3.77 -0.72 15.32
N THR A 59 4.80 -0.62 14.47
CA THR A 59 4.70 -0.84 13.02
C THR A 59 4.18 -2.24 12.68
N ALA A 60 4.52 -3.25 13.49
CA ALA A 60 4.03 -4.62 13.29
C ALA A 60 2.52 -4.77 13.53
N SER A 61 1.86 -3.79 14.17
CA SER A 61 0.41 -3.73 14.30
C SER A 61 -0.30 -3.38 12.99
N ALA A 62 0.43 -2.89 11.98
CA ALA A 62 -0.11 -2.28 10.76
C ALA A 62 -1.06 -1.08 11.00
N TRP A 63 -1.32 -0.67 12.25
CA TRP A 63 -2.27 0.39 12.59
C TRP A 63 -1.62 1.77 12.68
N LYS A 64 -0.35 1.79 13.10
CA LYS A 64 0.52 2.96 13.15
C LYS A 64 1.90 2.57 12.67
N VAL A 65 2.60 3.49 12.04
CA VAL A 65 3.96 3.29 11.55
C VAL A 65 4.90 4.16 12.35
N ALA A 66 5.91 3.54 12.96
CA ALA A 66 7.08 4.23 13.46
C ALA A 66 8.12 4.29 12.33
N TYR A 67 8.63 5.49 12.07
CA TYR A 67 9.58 5.73 10.98
C TYR A 67 11.05 5.58 11.41
N PRO A 68 11.51 6.24 12.48
CA PRO A 68 12.93 6.21 12.83
C PRO A 68 13.30 5.04 13.75
N LEU A 69 14.54 4.55 13.60
CA LEU A 69 15.29 3.83 14.64
C LEU A 69 16.44 4.73 15.10
N PRO A 70 16.84 4.67 16.38
CA PRO A 70 17.78 5.62 16.95
C PRO A 70 19.19 5.40 16.37
N GLY A 71 19.83 6.48 15.89
CA GLY A 71 21.16 6.41 15.27
C GLY A 71 21.20 5.81 13.87
N VAL A 72 20.07 5.44 13.27
CA VAL A 72 20.00 4.75 11.96
C VAL A 72 19.61 5.73 10.85
N PHE A 73 20.39 5.77 9.77
CA PHE A 73 20.15 6.60 8.57
C PHE A 73 20.04 8.12 8.79
N GLU A 74 20.57 8.65 9.89
CA GLU A 74 20.46 10.08 10.23
C GLU A 74 21.09 11.03 9.20
N HIS A 75 22.04 10.53 8.40
CA HIS A 75 22.79 11.32 7.43
C HIS A 75 22.52 10.88 5.98
N ASN A 76 21.52 10.03 5.77
CA ASN A 76 21.10 9.66 4.42
C ASN A 76 20.39 10.85 3.74
N PRO A 77 20.31 10.87 2.40
CA PRO A 77 19.60 11.92 1.66
C PRO A 77 18.14 12.10 2.10
N LEU A 78 17.51 11.02 2.57
CA LEU A 78 16.18 11.04 3.17
C LEU A 78 16.28 10.49 4.60
N PRO A 79 16.59 11.35 5.60
CA PRO A 79 16.89 10.90 6.95
C PRO A 79 15.61 10.56 7.75
N HIS A 80 15.80 9.99 8.94
CA HIS A 80 14.76 9.75 9.96
C HIS A 80 13.61 8.81 9.56
N ALA A 81 13.76 8.04 8.48
CA ALA A 81 12.84 6.99 8.08
C ALA A 81 13.59 5.72 7.70
N VAL A 82 13.39 4.64 8.45
CA VAL A 82 13.90 3.30 8.13
C VAL A 82 13.04 2.65 7.05
N ASN A 83 11.71 2.82 7.14
CA ASN A 83 10.78 2.33 6.14
C ASN A 83 9.64 3.33 5.92
N GLY A 84 9.85 4.29 5.03
CA GLY A 84 8.85 5.27 4.64
C GLY A 84 7.70 4.67 3.82
N SER A 85 7.91 3.56 3.12
CA SER A 85 6.87 3.00 2.23
C SER A 85 5.66 2.40 2.94
N LEU A 86 5.76 2.12 4.25
CA LEU A 86 4.67 1.56 5.04
C LEU A 86 3.55 2.57 5.35
N TRP A 87 3.73 3.85 5.03
CA TRP A 87 2.78 4.92 5.37
C TRP A 87 1.35 4.65 4.90
N SER A 88 1.16 3.95 3.77
CA SER A 88 -0.16 3.63 3.21
C SER A 88 -0.84 2.44 3.91
N LEU A 89 -0.08 1.60 4.62
CA LEU A 89 -0.56 0.33 5.18
C LEU A 89 -1.68 0.51 6.23
N PRO A 90 -1.60 1.47 7.18
CA PRO A 90 -2.71 1.73 8.10
C PRO A 90 -4.02 2.08 7.41
N TYR A 91 -3.95 2.84 6.31
CA TYR A 91 -5.13 3.21 5.54
C TYR A 91 -5.72 1.99 4.84
N GLU A 92 -4.88 1.08 4.32
CA GLU A 92 -5.33 -0.18 3.72
C GLU A 92 -6.09 -1.04 4.74
N VAL A 93 -5.54 -1.21 5.95
CA VAL A 93 -6.19 -1.96 7.04
C VAL A 93 -7.54 -1.33 7.41
N ARG A 94 -7.61 0.00 7.52
CA ARG A 94 -8.87 0.71 7.77
C ARG A 94 -9.88 0.51 6.65
N CYS A 95 -9.46 0.50 5.39
CA CYS A 95 -10.35 0.22 4.26
C CYS A 95 -10.93 -1.20 4.31
N TYR A 96 -10.13 -2.20 4.71
CA TYR A 96 -10.65 -3.55 4.94
C TYR A 96 -11.66 -3.60 6.07
N LEU A 97 -11.44 -2.88 7.17
CA LEU A 97 -12.41 -2.77 8.26
C LEU A 97 -13.72 -2.13 7.78
N VAL A 98 -13.66 -1.00 7.08
CA VAL A 98 -14.84 -0.32 6.52
C VAL A 98 -15.59 -1.26 5.57
N LEU A 99 -14.88 -1.96 4.69
CA LEU A 99 -15.51 -2.91 3.77
C LEU A 99 -16.23 -4.05 4.52
N MET A 100 -15.64 -4.57 5.61
CA MET A 100 -16.29 -5.57 6.46
C MET A 100 -17.55 -5.04 7.14
N LEU A 101 -17.49 -3.85 7.73
CA LEU A 101 -18.64 -3.22 8.38
C LEU A 101 -19.80 -3.01 7.40
N VAL A 102 -19.49 -2.45 6.22
CA VAL A 102 -20.46 -2.24 5.14
C VAL A 102 -21.01 -3.59 4.64
N ALA A 103 -20.20 -4.65 4.64
CA ALA A 103 -20.63 -5.95 4.17
C ALA A 103 -21.74 -6.60 5.04
N VAL A 104 -21.87 -6.21 6.32
CA VAL A 104 -22.91 -6.72 7.25
C VAL A 104 -24.33 -6.26 6.87
N VAL A 105 -24.47 -5.07 6.27
CA VAL A 105 -25.78 -4.53 5.87
C VAL A 105 -26.48 -5.47 4.87
N PRO A 106 -27.78 -5.76 4.97
CA PRO A 106 -28.47 -6.73 4.10
C PRO A 106 -28.80 -6.16 2.70
N LEU A 107 -27.80 -5.58 2.03
CA LEU A 107 -27.87 -5.08 0.65
C LEU A 107 -26.83 -5.79 -0.23
N PRO A 108 -26.96 -5.78 -1.57
CA PRO A 108 -25.92 -6.28 -2.45
C PRO A 108 -24.64 -5.46 -2.32
N LEU A 109 -23.49 -6.11 -2.10
CA LEU A 109 -22.20 -5.43 -1.87
C LEU A 109 -21.85 -4.42 -2.98
N ARG A 110 -22.17 -4.75 -4.23
CA ARG A 110 -21.95 -3.90 -5.41
C ARG A 110 -22.57 -2.50 -5.29
N TRP A 111 -23.74 -2.39 -4.65
CA TRP A 111 -24.42 -1.11 -4.46
C TRP A 111 -23.86 -0.35 -3.26
N LYS A 112 -23.48 -1.05 -2.19
CA LYS A 112 -22.88 -0.42 -1.01
C LYS A 112 -21.52 0.19 -1.32
N VAL A 113 -20.70 -0.52 -2.09
CA VAL A 113 -19.38 -0.04 -2.53
C VAL A 113 -19.54 1.18 -3.44
N LEU A 114 -20.53 1.19 -4.33
CA LEU A 114 -20.86 2.40 -5.12
C LEU A 114 -21.35 3.56 -4.26
N GLY A 115 -22.24 3.30 -3.30
CA GLY A 115 -22.72 4.33 -2.37
C GLY A 115 -21.58 4.95 -1.55
N LEU A 116 -20.66 4.12 -1.05
CA LEU A 116 -19.49 4.60 -0.33
C LEU A 116 -18.54 5.41 -1.23
N LEU A 117 -18.33 4.96 -2.46
CA LEU A 117 -17.55 5.70 -3.45
C LEU A 117 -18.19 7.06 -3.76
N ALA A 118 -19.52 7.11 -3.89
CA ALA A 118 -20.26 8.36 -4.09
C ALA A 118 -20.11 9.31 -2.89
N VAL A 119 -20.27 8.81 -1.66
CA VAL A 119 -20.03 9.60 -0.43
C VAL A 119 -18.61 10.15 -0.40
N LEU A 120 -17.60 9.32 -0.63
CA LEU A 120 -16.20 9.77 -0.65
C LEU A 120 -15.94 10.79 -1.76
N THR A 121 -16.61 10.67 -2.91
CA THR A 121 -16.52 11.63 -4.01
C THR A 121 -17.08 12.99 -3.60
N VAL A 122 -18.27 13.01 -2.98
CA VAL A 122 -18.90 14.23 -2.45
C VAL A 122 -18.01 14.87 -1.39
N VAL A 123 -17.48 14.07 -0.46
CA VAL A 123 -16.59 14.58 0.59
C VAL A 123 -15.31 15.17 0.00
N LEU A 124 -14.69 14.53 -1.00
CA LEU A 124 -13.51 15.09 -1.69
C LEU A 124 -13.83 16.37 -2.46
N TRP A 125 -15.02 16.44 -3.06
CA TRP A 125 -15.46 17.59 -3.84
C TRP A 125 -15.67 18.84 -3.00
N TYR A 126 -16.30 18.68 -1.83
CA TYR A 126 -16.62 19.78 -0.92
C TYR A 126 -15.61 19.99 0.20
N ARG A 127 -14.49 19.25 0.19
CA ARG A 127 -13.44 19.40 1.20
C ARG A 127 -12.84 20.80 1.09
N PRO A 128 -12.84 21.61 2.18
CA PRO A 128 -12.23 22.94 2.17
C PRO A 128 -10.72 22.87 1.87
N SER A 129 -10.18 23.90 1.24
CA SER A 129 -8.73 24.03 1.02
C SER A 129 -7.94 24.07 2.33
N ASP A 130 -8.48 24.74 3.35
CA ASP A 130 -7.91 24.84 4.70
C ASP A 130 -8.39 23.69 5.60
N ALA A 131 -8.22 22.46 5.12
CA ALA A 131 -8.74 21.25 5.73
C ALA A 131 -8.16 20.92 7.12
N GLY A 132 -7.23 21.69 7.67
CA GLY A 132 -6.61 21.39 8.97
C GLY A 132 -7.62 21.29 10.13
N VAL A 133 -8.65 22.12 10.13
CA VAL A 133 -9.74 22.06 11.14
C VAL A 133 -10.68 20.88 10.88
N PHE A 134 -11.00 20.63 9.61
CA PHE A 134 -11.82 19.49 9.18
C PHE A 134 -11.15 18.16 9.57
N ASP A 135 -9.86 18.00 9.28
CA ASP A 135 -9.09 16.79 9.56
C ASP A 135 -9.00 16.52 11.06
N ARG A 136 -8.83 17.56 11.87
CA ARG A 136 -8.77 17.44 13.33
C ARG A 136 -10.13 17.10 13.93
N HIS A 137 -11.22 17.68 13.44
CA HIS A 137 -12.57 17.44 13.96
C HIS A 137 -13.07 16.02 13.66
N TRP A 138 -12.85 15.55 12.44
CA TRP A 138 -13.31 14.23 12.00
C TRP A 138 -12.29 13.11 12.26
N GLY A 139 -11.04 13.45 12.60
CA GLY A 139 -9.95 12.48 12.71
C GLY A 139 -9.58 11.82 11.37
N LEU A 140 -10.01 12.42 10.25
CA LEU A 140 -9.81 11.92 8.90
C LEU A 140 -8.92 12.90 8.14
N ASP A 141 -7.62 12.60 8.07
CA ASP A 141 -6.73 13.38 7.24
C ASP A 141 -7.04 13.23 5.74
N TYR A 142 -6.37 14.05 4.94
CA TYR A 142 -6.46 14.04 3.49
C TYR A 142 -6.29 12.67 2.83
N TYR A 143 -5.40 11.84 3.38
CA TYR A 143 -5.06 10.55 2.80
C TYR A 143 -6.09 9.47 3.12
N HIS A 144 -6.82 9.56 4.25
CA HIS A 144 -7.94 8.66 4.53
C HIS A 144 -8.97 8.68 3.39
N ILE A 145 -9.33 9.88 2.95
CA ILE A 145 -10.38 10.06 1.96
C ILE A 145 -9.86 9.70 0.57
N LYS A 146 -8.64 10.14 0.21
CA LYS A 146 -8.04 9.84 -1.10
C LYS A 146 -7.70 8.37 -1.30
N LEU A 147 -7.03 7.74 -0.35
CA LEU A 147 -6.66 6.33 -0.44
C LEU A 147 -7.88 5.44 -0.28
N GLY A 148 -8.83 5.82 0.58
CA GLY A 148 -10.14 5.16 0.66
C GLY A 148 -10.87 5.21 -0.67
N TRP A 149 -10.93 6.39 -1.30
CA TRP A 149 -11.58 6.56 -2.60
C TRP A 149 -10.93 5.67 -3.68
N LEU A 150 -9.60 5.62 -3.75
CA LEU A 150 -8.86 4.72 -4.66
C LEU A 150 -9.18 3.24 -4.40
N PHE A 151 -9.19 2.83 -3.12
CA PHE A 151 -9.51 1.47 -2.72
C PHE A 151 -10.93 1.08 -3.12
N PHE A 152 -11.90 1.96 -2.89
CA PHE A 152 -13.31 1.69 -3.23
C PHE A 152 -13.60 1.83 -4.72
N CYS A 153 -12.83 2.63 -5.47
CA CYS A 153 -12.85 2.64 -6.93
C CYS A 153 -12.48 1.25 -7.48
N GLY A 154 -11.34 0.69 -7.05
CA GLY A 154 -10.94 -0.68 -7.41
C GLY A 154 -11.95 -1.74 -6.95
N SER A 155 -12.52 -1.58 -5.75
CA SER A 155 -13.55 -2.47 -5.22
C SER A 155 -14.84 -2.41 -6.05
N ALA A 156 -15.25 -1.22 -6.51
CA ALA A 156 -16.43 -1.03 -7.35
C ALA A 156 -16.23 -1.70 -8.71
N LEU A 157 -15.08 -1.45 -9.36
CA LEU A 157 -14.70 -2.12 -10.61
C LEU A 157 -14.73 -3.64 -10.45
N ALA A 158 -14.22 -4.17 -9.34
CA ALA A 158 -14.26 -5.60 -9.04
C ALA A 158 -15.67 -6.15 -8.79
N ALA A 159 -16.59 -5.35 -8.21
CA ALA A 159 -17.99 -5.72 -7.96
C ALA A 159 -18.81 -5.77 -9.25
N TRP A 160 -18.51 -4.87 -10.19
CA TRP A 160 -19.26 -4.67 -11.43
C TRP A 160 -18.60 -5.28 -12.66
N ARG A 161 -17.54 -6.08 -12.47
CA ARG A 161 -16.72 -6.68 -13.54
C ARG A 161 -17.49 -7.47 -14.62
N GLN A 162 -18.67 -7.99 -14.27
CA GLN A 162 -19.52 -8.78 -15.19
C GLN A 162 -20.35 -7.91 -16.13
N VAL A 163 -20.60 -6.65 -15.77
CA VAL A 163 -21.42 -5.71 -16.56
C VAL A 163 -20.52 -4.74 -17.34
N MET A 164 -19.32 -4.49 -16.83
CA MET A 164 -18.34 -3.58 -17.42
C MET A 164 -17.64 -4.20 -18.63
N HIS A 165 -18.30 -4.17 -19.80
CA HIS A 165 -17.70 -4.44 -21.11
C HIS A 165 -17.35 -3.09 -21.77
N GLY A 166 -16.07 -2.86 -22.14
CA GLY A 166 -15.67 -1.65 -22.89
C GLY A 166 -14.66 -0.71 -22.25
N TRP A 167 -13.74 -1.18 -21.40
CA TRP A 167 -12.64 -0.39 -20.81
C TRP A 167 -11.78 0.37 -21.86
N ARG A 168 -11.84 -0.01 -23.14
CA ARG A 168 -11.24 0.72 -24.28
C ARG A 168 -11.76 2.16 -24.38
N LEU A 169 -13.05 2.39 -24.10
CA LEU A 169 -13.68 3.71 -24.06
C LEU A 169 -13.24 4.52 -22.84
N VAL A 170 -12.94 3.85 -21.71
CA VAL A 170 -12.44 4.52 -20.50
C VAL A 170 -11.02 5.04 -20.74
N GLY A 171 -10.14 4.24 -21.35
CA GLY A 171 -8.80 4.68 -21.76
C GLY A 171 -8.82 5.82 -22.79
N LEU A 172 -9.81 5.85 -23.68
CA LEU A 172 -9.98 6.93 -24.66
C LEU A 172 -10.48 8.24 -24.01
N VAL A 173 -11.52 8.17 -23.18
CA VAL A 173 -12.09 9.31 -22.43
C VAL A 173 -11.06 9.95 -21.50
N MET A 174 -10.13 9.16 -20.98
CA MET A 174 -9.01 9.62 -20.17
C MET A 174 -7.98 10.46 -20.88
N VAL A 175 -7.53 10.00 -22.05
CA VAL A 175 -6.59 10.74 -22.88
C VAL A 175 -7.24 12.05 -23.29
N SER A 176 -8.54 12.04 -23.59
CA SER A 176 -9.33 13.25 -23.82
C SER A 176 -9.39 14.19 -22.61
N ALA A 177 -9.52 13.67 -21.39
CA ALA A 177 -9.48 14.47 -20.15
C ALA A 177 -8.07 15.02 -19.83
N LEU A 178 -7.01 14.33 -20.25
CA LEU A 178 -5.63 14.79 -20.18
C LEU A 178 -5.38 16.00 -21.10
N LEU A 179 -6.04 16.02 -22.27
CA LEU A 179 -5.94 17.05 -23.29
C LEU A 179 -6.88 18.26 -23.05
N ALA A 180 -7.92 18.13 -22.22
CA ALA A 180 -8.99 19.11 -22.06
C ALA A 180 -8.72 20.29 -21.09
N GLY A 181 -7.49 20.46 -20.55
CA GLY A 181 -7.09 21.71 -19.88
C GLY A 181 -7.91 22.13 -18.65
N LEU A 182 -8.31 21.19 -17.78
CA LEU A 182 -9.07 21.50 -16.56
C LEU A 182 -8.16 22.06 -15.44
N ASP A 183 -8.63 23.12 -14.78
CA ASP A 183 -7.98 23.74 -13.61
C ASP A 183 -7.72 22.72 -12.48
N GLY A 184 -6.58 22.90 -11.78
CA GLY A 184 -5.88 21.89 -10.96
C GLY A 184 -6.52 21.42 -9.64
N GLY A 185 -7.85 21.35 -9.54
CA GLY A 185 -8.58 21.00 -8.31
C GLY A 185 -8.95 19.52 -8.12
N ALA A 186 -9.90 19.28 -7.21
CA ALA A 186 -10.48 17.94 -6.93
C ALA A 186 -11.08 17.22 -8.16
N PRO A 187 -11.76 17.90 -9.12
CA PRO A 187 -12.33 17.24 -10.29
C PRO A 187 -11.26 16.58 -11.18
N ARG A 188 -10.16 17.30 -11.45
CA ARG A 188 -9.03 16.77 -12.22
C ARG A 188 -8.38 15.59 -11.52
N TRP A 189 -8.23 15.66 -10.20
CA TRP A 189 -7.68 14.54 -9.42
C TRP A 189 -8.57 13.30 -9.52
N LEU A 190 -9.88 13.44 -9.29
CA LEU A 190 -10.84 12.34 -9.39
C LEU A 190 -10.84 11.72 -10.79
N LEU A 191 -10.88 12.54 -11.84
CA LEU A 191 -10.83 12.08 -13.22
C LEU A 191 -9.53 11.33 -13.52
N LEU A 192 -8.38 11.89 -13.17
CA LEU A 192 -7.08 11.24 -13.40
C LEU A 192 -7.02 9.87 -12.72
N TRP A 193 -7.39 9.79 -11.44
CA TRP A 193 -7.21 8.58 -10.64
C TRP A 193 -8.27 7.51 -10.83
N THR A 194 -9.53 7.88 -11.12
CA THR A 194 -10.55 6.91 -11.64
C THR A 194 -9.99 6.11 -12.78
N ALA A 195 -9.18 6.79 -13.55
CA ALA A 195 -8.96 6.41 -14.89
C ALA A 195 -7.58 5.72 -14.99
N VAL A 196 -6.60 6.15 -14.20
CA VAL A 196 -5.43 5.31 -13.85
C VAL A 196 -5.90 3.96 -13.28
N ALA A 197 -6.85 3.95 -12.35
CA ALA A 197 -7.39 2.70 -11.79
C ALA A 197 -8.05 1.83 -12.88
N SER A 198 -8.83 2.43 -13.77
CA SER A 198 -9.48 1.74 -14.89
C SER A 198 -8.47 1.18 -15.90
N PHE A 199 -7.44 1.95 -16.22
CA PHE A 199 -6.34 1.55 -17.09
C PHE A 199 -5.55 0.37 -16.50
N ILE A 200 -5.25 0.39 -15.19
CA ILE A 200 -4.57 -0.71 -14.50
C ILE A 200 -5.43 -1.98 -14.53
N VAL A 201 -6.74 -1.86 -14.24
CA VAL A 201 -7.66 -3.00 -14.28
C VAL A 201 -7.78 -3.57 -15.69
N TRP A 202 -7.83 -2.69 -16.71
CA TRP A 202 -7.73 -3.12 -18.09
C TRP A 202 -6.46 -3.93 -18.32
N LEU A 203 -5.30 -3.34 -18.04
CA LEU A 203 -4.00 -3.93 -18.32
C LEU A 203 -3.89 -5.32 -17.69
N ALA A 204 -4.36 -5.46 -16.45
CA ALA A 204 -4.39 -6.73 -15.73
C ALA A 204 -5.33 -7.78 -16.33
N ARG A 205 -6.40 -7.39 -17.03
CA ARG A 205 -7.43 -8.30 -17.53
C ARG A 205 -7.24 -8.68 -19.00
N ASP A 206 -6.96 -7.71 -19.86
CA ASP A 206 -7.04 -7.91 -21.32
C ASP A 206 -5.70 -7.68 -22.04
N ALA A 207 -4.66 -7.15 -21.40
CA ALA A 207 -3.33 -7.07 -21.98
C ALA A 207 -2.57 -8.40 -21.85
N GLN A 208 -3.15 -9.48 -22.39
CA GLN A 208 -2.57 -10.83 -22.37
C GLN A 208 -1.26 -10.96 -23.16
N TRP A 209 -0.91 -9.94 -23.94
CA TRP A 209 0.37 -9.84 -24.67
C TRP A 209 1.53 -9.41 -23.78
N LEU A 210 1.29 -8.94 -22.56
CA LEU A 210 2.34 -8.65 -21.61
C LEU A 210 2.92 -9.95 -21.03
N PRO A 211 4.24 -10.05 -20.86
CA PRO A 211 4.84 -11.21 -20.21
C PRO A 211 4.29 -11.34 -18.79
N THR A 212 3.70 -12.50 -18.51
CA THR A 212 3.21 -12.83 -17.17
C THR A 212 4.30 -13.57 -16.40
N TRP A 213 4.38 -13.30 -15.09
CA TRP A 213 5.27 -14.07 -14.23
C TRP A 213 4.75 -15.51 -14.12
N PRO A 214 5.60 -16.54 -14.27
CA PRO A 214 5.16 -17.92 -14.09
C PRO A 214 4.60 -18.14 -12.69
N GLU A 215 3.42 -18.76 -12.58
CA GLU A 215 2.75 -19.00 -11.28
C GLU A 215 3.63 -19.73 -10.28
N ARG A 216 4.55 -20.59 -10.76
CA ARG A 216 5.54 -21.31 -9.95
C ARG A 216 6.44 -20.40 -9.11
N TRP A 217 6.67 -19.16 -9.54
CA TRP A 217 7.49 -18.19 -8.79
C TRP A 217 6.68 -17.55 -7.66
N GLY A 218 5.34 -17.50 -7.81
CA GLY A 218 4.40 -16.99 -6.83
C GLY A 218 4.33 -15.46 -6.75
N ASP A 219 3.85 -14.92 -5.62
CA ASP A 219 3.45 -13.52 -5.51
C ASP A 219 4.44 -12.70 -4.66
N TRP A 220 5.47 -12.15 -5.32
CA TRP A 220 6.52 -11.37 -4.67
C TRP A 220 6.09 -9.93 -4.35
N SER A 221 4.92 -9.49 -4.82
CA SER A 221 4.53 -8.07 -4.84
C SER A 221 4.54 -7.43 -3.45
N TYR A 222 4.06 -8.16 -2.44
CA TYR A 222 3.99 -7.67 -1.08
C TYR A 222 5.38 -7.58 -0.43
N GLY A 223 6.21 -8.62 -0.58
CA GLY A 223 7.62 -8.55 -0.17
C GLY A 223 8.35 -7.37 -0.82
N VAL A 224 8.23 -7.19 -2.13
CA VAL A 224 8.83 -6.04 -2.84
C VAL A 224 8.35 -4.71 -2.25
N TYR A 225 7.06 -4.57 -1.95
CA TYR A 225 6.52 -3.39 -1.28
C TYR A 225 7.14 -3.15 0.11
N LEU A 226 7.35 -4.21 0.90
CA LEU A 226 7.91 -4.15 2.25
C LEU A 226 9.40 -3.78 2.27
N TYR A 227 10.21 -4.43 1.43
CA TYR A 227 11.68 -4.32 1.49
C TYR A 227 12.25 -3.16 0.69
N ARG A 228 11.52 -2.59 -0.29
CA ARG A 228 12.08 -1.57 -1.20
C ARG A 228 12.73 -0.39 -0.49
N PHE A 229 12.09 0.16 0.53
CA PHE A 229 12.56 1.40 1.17
C PHE A 229 13.75 1.14 2.11
N PRO A 230 13.74 0.12 2.98
CA PRO A 230 14.93 -0.25 3.74
C PRO A 230 16.14 -0.58 2.85
N VAL A 231 15.93 -1.27 1.72
CA VAL A 231 16.98 -1.56 0.75
C VAL A 231 17.53 -0.26 0.16
N GLN A 232 16.67 0.64 -0.30
CA GLN A 232 17.07 1.96 -0.81
C GLN A 232 17.86 2.75 0.23
N GLN A 233 17.38 2.84 1.47
CA GLN A 233 18.08 3.52 2.56
C GLN A 233 19.45 2.87 2.86
N THR A 234 19.54 1.55 2.85
CA THR A 234 20.80 0.83 3.09
C THR A 234 21.81 1.08 1.98
N LEU A 235 21.38 1.01 0.72
CA LEU A 235 22.24 1.33 -0.43
C LEU A 235 22.64 2.80 -0.44
N ALA A 236 21.75 3.71 -0.06
CA ALA A 236 22.04 5.12 0.07
C ALA A 236 23.06 5.39 1.18
N HIS A 237 22.96 4.68 2.30
CA HIS A 237 23.90 4.74 3.42
C HIS A 237 25.33 4.38 3.01
N TRP A 238 25.50 3.38 2.15
CA TRP A 238 26.80 3.01 1.58
C TRP A 238 27.21 3.82 0.35
N GLY A 239 26.52 4.91 0.05
CA GLY A 239 26.92 5.82 -1.03
C GLY A 239 26.62 5.30 -2.45
N VAL A 240 25.87 4.21 -2.62
CA VAL A 240 25.59 3.62 -3.96
C VAL A 240 24.91 4.63 -4.90
N HIS A 241 24.09 5.52 -4.35
CA HIS A 241 23.43 6.62 -5.07
C HIS A 241 24.41 7.61 -5.74
N GLN A 242 25.66 7.67 -5.28
CA GLN A 242 26.70 8.56 -5.81
C GLN A 242 27.29 8.04 -7.13
N HIS A 243 27.12 6.74 -7.44
CA HIS A 243 27.56 6.14 -8.71
C HIS A 243 26.56 6.30 -9.87
N GLY A 244 25.56 7.17 -9.69
CA GLY A 244 24.56 7.49 -10.70
C GLY A 244 23.23 6.76 -10.51
N MET A 245 22.17 7.37 -11.04
CA MET A 245 20.79 6.93 -10.85
C MET A 245 20.54 5.50 -11.35
N SER A 246 21.10 5.14 -12.50
CA SER A 246 20.91 3.80 -13.09
C SER A 246 21.49 2.71 -12.21
N VAL A 247 22.71 2.89 -11.67
CA VAL A 247 23.36 1.91 -10.77
C VAL A 247 22.54 1.74 -9.51
N TYR A 248 22.08 2.84 -8.93
CA TYR A 248 21.26 2.82 -7.72
C TYR A 248 19.91 2.12 -7.95
N LEU A 249 19.21 2.45 -9.04
CA LEU A 249 17.93 1.84 -9.38
C LEU A 249 18.06 0.34 -9.67
N LEU A 250 19.05 -0.07 -10.46
CA LEU A 250 19.27 -1.48 -10.78
C LEU A 250 19.63 -2.28 -9.54
N SER A 251 20.54 -1.75 -8.71
CA SER A 251 20.94 -2.40 -7.45
C SER A 251 19.77 -2.50 -6.48
N ALA A 252 19.03 -1.41 -6.26
CA ALA A 252 17.85 -1.41 -5.39
C ALA A 252 16.78 -2.37 -5.88
N THR A 253 16.51 -2.40 -7.19
CA THR A 253 15.53 -3.30 -7.80
C THR A 253 15.95 -4.75 -7.65
N ALA A 254 17.19 -5.09 -7.99
CA ALA A 254 17.70 -6.45 -7.91
C ALA A 254 17.65 -7.00 -6.47
N VAL A 255 18.16 -6.23 -5.50
CA VAL A 255 18.16 -6.63 -4.09
C VAL A 255 16.74 -6.73 -3.53
N THR A 256 15.86 -5.77 -3.88
CA THR A 256 14.45 -5.81 -3.44
C THR A 256 13.70 -7.00 -4.02
N LEU A 257 13.91 -7.35 -5.29
CA LEU A 257 13.31 -8.54 -5.89
C LEU A 257 13.81 -9.82 -5.23
N ALA A 258 15.11 -9.92 -4.94
CA ALA A 258 15.68 -11.07 -4.24
C ALA A 258 15.08 -11.25 -2.84
N LEU A 259 14.99 -10.17 -2.06
CA LEU A 259 14.36 -10.19 -0.73
C LEU A 259 12.85 -10.45 -0.81
N GLY A 260 12.16 -9.89 -1.80
CA GLY A 260 10.75 -10.15 -2.06
C GLY A 260 10.48 -11.62 -2.37
N ALA A 261 11.30 -12.24 -3.21
CA ALA A 261 11.24 -13.67 -3.50
C ALA A 261 11.55 -14.52 -2.25
N ALA A 262 12.58 -14.16 -1.48
CA ALA A 262 12.93 -14.85 -0.24
C ALA A 262 11.79 -14.78 0.80
N SER A 263 11.18 -13.60 0.97
CA SER A 263 10.02 -13.39 1.84
C SER A 263 8.82 -14.22 1.39
N TRP A 264 8.55 -14.26 0.09
CA TRP A 264 7.47 -15.06 -0.45
C TRP A 264 7.66 -16.55 -0.12
N HIS A 265 8.82 -17.11 -0.42
CA HIS A 265 9.09 -18.53 -0.23
C HIS A 265 9.28 -18.91 1.24
N GLY A 266 9.85 -18.03 2.07
CA GLY A 266 10.09 -18.29 3.49
C GLY A 266 8.86 -18.07 4.37
N VAL A 267 8.07 -17.03 4.10
CA VAL A 267 7.05 -16.55 5.04
C VAL A 267 5.66 -16.59 4.42
N GLU A 268 5.44 -15.84 3.34
CA GLU A 268 4.08 -15.57 2.84
C GLU A 268 3.43 -16.83 2.29
N LYS A 269 4.14 -17.61 1.48
CA LYS A 269 3.63 -18.87 0.91
C LYS A 269 3.16 -19.82 2.00
N HIS A 270 3.88 -19.93 3.12
CA HIS A 270 3.51 -20.79 4.24
C HIS A 270 2.28 -20.26 4.97
N ALA A 271 2.26 -18.97 5.31
CA ALA A 271 1.12 -18.36 6.00
C ALA A 271 -0.17 -18.45 5.18
N LEU A 272 -0.09 -18.28 3.87
CA LEU A 272 -1.25 -18.32 2.98
C LEU A 272 -1.87 -19.70 2.82
N ARG A 273 -1.17 -20.80 3.18
CA ARG A 273 -1.74 -22.16 3.23
C ARG A 273 -2.84 -22.30 4.28
N TRP A 274 -2.89 -21.38 5.25
CA TRP A 274 -3.85 -21.38 6.36
C TRP A 274 -5.11 -20.57 6.02
N LYS A 275 -5.29 -20.14 4.76
CA LYS A 275 -6.55 -19.55 4.30
C LYS A 275 -7.67 -20.60 4.30
N ALA A 276 -8.90 -20.17 4.60
CA ALA A 276 -10.11 -21.03 4.63
C ALA A 276 -10.86 -20.98 3.30
#